data_AF-A0AAW3W9N9-F1
#
_entry.id   AF-A0AAW3W9N9-F1
#
_cell.length_a   1.000
_cell.length_b   1.000
_cell.length_c   1.000
_cell.angle_alpha   90.00
_cell.angle_beta   90.00
_cell.angle_gamma   90.00
#
_symmetry.space_group_name_H-M   'P 1'
#
loop_
_entity.id
_entity.type
_entity.pdbx_description
1 polymer ?
#
loop_
_entity_poly.entity_id
_entity_poly.type
_entity_poly.pdbx_seq_one_letter_code
_entity_poly.pdbx_strand_id
1 'polypeptide(L)' 'MKGFVTMTFATWLKKEEGFISKAQYDCLLNTLPYEARKKVNLYYKEKYKYFITTTPKQLELKLK' A
#
# COMPACT_ATOMS: atom_id res chain seq x y z
N MET A 1 1.89 4.75 25.77
CA MET A 1 2.24 3.85 24.65
C MET A 1 2.11 4.66 23.36
N LYS A 2 3.22 5.02 22.69
CA LYS A 2 3.16 5.72 21.40
C LYS A 2 2.63 4.73 20.37
N GLY A 3 1.35 4.84 20.04
CA GLY A 3 0.73 3.99 19.04
C GLY A 3 1.44 4.20 17.71
N PHE A 4 2.16 3.17 17.24
CA PHE A 4 2.55 3.13 15.83
C PHE A 4 1.26 3.20 15.03
N VAL A 5 1.03 4.32 14.35
CA VAL A 5 -0.04 4.41 13.36
C VAL A 5 0.39 3.51 12.21
N THR A 6 0.03 2.23 12.28
CA THR A 6 0.28 1.29 11.20
C THR A 6 -0.55 1.76 10.01
N MET A 7 0.09 2.39 9.04
CA MET A 7 -0.59 2.87 7.84
C MET A 7 -1.17 1.66 7.11
N THR A 8 -2.50 1.60 7.00
CA THR A 8 -3.20 0.48 6.35
C THR A 8 -2.95 0.48 4.84
N PHE A 9 -3.10 -0.68 4.19
CA PHE A 9 -2.99 -0.80 2.73
C PHE A 9 -3.89 0.17 1.98
N ALA A 10 -5.14 0.35 2.43
CA ALA A 10 -6.07 1.28 1.81
C ALA A 10 -5.63 2.75 1.96
N THR A 11 -5.04 3.11 3.10
CA THR A 11 -4.48 4.45 3.31
C THR A 11 -3.23 4.67 2.47
N TRP A 12 -2.36 3.67 2.39
CA TRP A 12 -1.14 3.71 1.56
C TRP A 12 -1.48 3.85 0.07
N LEU A 13 -2.44 3.06 -0.44
CA LEU A 13 -2.93 3.20 -1.82
C LEU A 13 -3.41 4.63 -2.13
N LYS A 14 -4.05 5.28 -1.16
CA LYS A 14 -4.54 6.66 -1.32
C LYS A 14 -3.42 7.69 -1.30
N LYS A 15 -2.48 7.56 -0.37
CA LYS A 15 -1.44 8.58 -0.14
C LYS A 15 -0.26 8.46 -1.09
N GLU A 16 0.15 7.23 -1.43
CA GLU A 16 1.38 6.97 -2.18
C GLU A 16 1.11 6.58 -3.63
N GLU A 17 0.04 5.83 -3.91
CA GLU A 17 -0.24 5.28 -5.25
C GLU A 17 -1.36 6.02 -6.01
N GLY A 18 -1.95 7.06 -5.41
CA GLY A 18 -2.94 7.93 -6.07
C GLY A 18 -4.34 7.32 -6.28
N PHE A 19 -4.66 6.19 -5.64
CA PHE A 19 -6.02 5.65 -5.68
C PHE A 19 -6.97 6.47 -4.80
N ILE A 20 -8.21 6.65 -5.23
CA ILE A 20 -9.26 7.32 -4.44
C ILE A 20 -9.71 6.43 -3.27
N SER A 21 -9.77 5.11 -3.49
CA SER A 21 -10.19 4.13 -2.49
C SER A 21 -9.74 2.71 -2.81
N LYS A 22 -9.83 1.82 -1.81
CA LYS A 22 -9.67 0.37 -2.02
C LYS A 22 -10.68 -0.16 -3.04
N ALA A 23 -11.90 0.39 -3.09
CA ALA A 23 -12.91 -0.04 -4.05
C ALA A 23 -12.50 0.28 -5.49
N GLN A 24 -11.82 1.41 -5.72
CA GLN A 24 -11.27 1.74 -7.04
C GLN A 24 -10.16 0.77 -7.44
N TYR A 25 -9.29 0.41 -6.50
CA TYR A 25 -8.26 -0.62 -6.71
C TYR A 25 -8.87 -1.99 -7.01
N ASP A 26 -9.89 -2.40 -6.25
CA ASP A 26 -10.61 -3.67 -6.49
C ASP A 26 -11.32 -3.65 -7.86
N CYS A 27 -11.86 -2.50 -8.28
CA CYS A 27 -12.43 -2.31 -9.62
C CYS A 27 -11.37 -2.52 -10.70
N LEU A 28 -10.19 -1.90 -10.58
CA LEU A 28 -9.05 -2.10 -11.48
C LEU A 28 -8.65 -3.58 -11.56
N LEU A 29 -8.58 -4.27 -10.42
CA LEU A 29 -8.26 -5.70 -10.40
C LEU A 29 -9.33 -6.52 -11.12
N ASN A 30 -10.59 -6.15 -10.99
CA ASN A 30 -11.71 -6.86 -11.60
C ASN A 30 -11.77 -6.67 -13.13
N THR A 31 -11.29 -5.55 -13.66
CA THR A 31 -11.20 -5.34 -15.13
C THR A 31 -10.09 -6.15 -15.79
N LEU A 32 -9.16 -6.72 -15.02
CA LEU A 32 -8.04 -7.50 -15.53
C LEU A 32 -8.39 -9.00 -15.66
N PRO A 33 -7.84 -9.68 -16.68
CA PRO A 33 -7.82 -11.14 -16.75
C PRO A 33 -7.20 -11.75 -15.49
N TYR A 34 -7.59 -12.97 -15.13
CA TYR A 34 -7.19 -13.63 -13.87
C TYR A 34 -5.67 -13.61 -13.63
N GLU A 35 -4.87 -13.94 -14.65
CA GLU A 35 -3.41 -13.95 -14.53
C GLU A 35 -2.82 -12.54 -14.32
N ALA A 36 -3.34 -11.54 -15.03
CA ALA A 36 -2.92 -10.15 -14.86
C ALA A 36 -3.33 -9.62 -13.47
N ARG A 37 -4.54 -9.95 -13.01
CA ARG A 37 -5.05 -9.61 -11.67
C ARG A 37 -4.11 -10.12 -10.58
N LYS A 38 -3.65 -11.38 -10.68
CA LYS A 38 -2.71 -11.95 -9.70
C LYS A 38 -1.40 -11.19 -9.66
N LYS A 39 -0.82 -10.88 -10.82
CA LYS A 39 0.45 -10.13 -10.91
C LYS A 39 0.33 -8.72 -10.34
N VAL A 40 -0.71 -7.99 -10.70
CA VAL A 40 -0.95 -6.63 -10.20
C VAL A 40 -1.20 -6.65 -8.69
N ASN A 41 -2.01 -7.59 -8.20
CA ASN A 41 -2.26 -7.70 -6.76
C ASN A 41 -1.01 -8.06 -5.96
N LEU A 42 -0.15 -8.93 -6.50
CA LEU A 42 1.14 -9.27 -5.88
C LEU A 42 2.05 -8.04 -5.83
N TYR A 43 2.19 -7.33 -6.95
CA TYR A 43 3.02 -6.13 -7.06
C TYR A 43 2.68 -5.09 -5.98
N TYR A 44 1.40 -4.70 -5.86
CA TYR A 44 1.01 -3.68 -4.88
C TYR A 44 1.15 -4.17 -3.44
N LYS A 45 0.90 -5.46 -3.16
CA LYS A 45 1.10 -6.03 -1.83
C LYS A 45 2.57 -6.06 -1.42
N GLU A 46 3.48 -6.42 -2.33
CA GLU A 46 4.91 -6.41 -2.06
C GLU A 46 5.43 -5.00 -1.88
N LYS A 47 4.98 -4.05 -2.71
CA LYS A 47 5.33 -2.62 -2.57
C LYS A 47 4.86 -2.05 -1.23
N TYR A 48 3.64 -2.37 -0.81
CA TYR A 48 3.15 -2.01 0.52
C TYR A 48 3.96 -2.65 1.64
N LYS A 49 4.31 -3.95 1.51
CA LYS A 49 5.15 -4.65 2.48
C LYS A 49 6.53 -3.97 2.61
N TYR A 50 7.13 -3.57 1.48
CA TYR A 50 8.37 -2.82 1.47
C TYR A 50 8.23 -1.44 2.12
N PHE A 51 7.13 -0.73 1.84
CA PHE A 51 6.83 0.54 2.48
C PHE A 51 6.73 0.40 4.01
N ILE A 52 5.93 -0.54 4.52
CA ILE A 52 5.76 -0.69 5.98
C ILE A 52 7.05 -1.17 6.68
N THR A 53 7.98 -1.83 5.99
CA THR A 53 9.25 -2.26 6.58
C THR A 53 10.33 -1.17 6.54
N THR A 54 10.24 -0.24 5.59
CA THR A 54 11.22 0.85 5.41
C THR A 54 10.79 2.17 6.05
N THR A 55 9.50 2.48 6.04
CA THR A 55 8.93 3.72 6.57
C THR A 55 9.10 3.90 8.09
N PRO A 56 9.02 2.85 8.95
CA PRO A 56 9.35 3.00 10.37
C PRO A 56 10.76 3.57 10.57
N LYS A 57 11.74 3.12 9.76
CA LYS A 57 13.12 3.60 9.81
C LYS A 57 13.28 5.05 9.32
N GLN A 58 12.49 5.46 8.32
CA GLN A 58 12.51 6.82 7.77
C GLN A 58 11.87 7.86 8.71
N LEU A 59 10.81 7.49 9.43
CA LEU A 59 10.18 8.36 10.44
C LEU A 59 11.07 8.57 11.67
N GLU A 60 11.81 7.53 12.11
CA GLU A 60 12.80 7.67 13.19
C GLU A 60 13.96 8.59 12.81
N LEU A 61 14.38 8.61 11.54
CA LEU A 61 15.46 9.50 11.05
C LEU A 61 15.04 10.97 10.92
N LYS A 62 13.75 11.24 10.66
CA LYS A 62 13.22 12.63 10.53
C LYS A 62 12.91 13.31 11.87
N LEU A 63 12.92 12.57 12.96
CA LEU A 63 12.68 13.07 14.33
C LEU A 63 14.00 13.38 15.08
N LYS A 64 15.14 13.36 14.39
CA LYS A 64 16.47 13.64 14.93
C LYS A 64 16.97 15.02 14.55
#